data_AF-A0A177CCF3-F1
#
_entry.id   AF-A0A177CCF3-F1
#
_cell.length_a   1.000
_cell.length_b   1.000
_cell.length_c   1.000
_cell.angle_alpha   90.00
_cell.angle_beta   90.00
_cell.angle_gamma   90.00
#
_symmetry.space_group_name_H-M   'P 1'
#
loop_
_entity.id
_entity.type
_entity.pdbx_description
1 polymer ?
#
loop_
_entity_poly.entity_id
_entity_poly.type
_entity_poly.pdbx_seq_one_letter_code
_entity_poly.pdbx_strand_id
1 'polypeptide(L)'
;MKYHGVYYIPNQGAQLSASLDYVKAIVAGIESSFPRADKAGTWALTHRMLRDNPPYSETTQPDYPHAYQHLLHVSTVTPDRAYNLIQHPPKAGQDGSVSTTPQIAIASFPMAQGDAHATFLANQMPLLWTPPRMLDVVNGKTFQAGDFLIYVGELRSRRQAQTSNHTSPAVVVCVSTHAGGPDNDDGTSSPPTDDGAIDFEYAQASIRELWNTIKKDITFGRAEVREHMQPTEDFGRGEEQNREAVVRMWCEALSPRA
;
A
#
# COMPACT_ATOMS: atom_id res chain seq x y z
N MET A 1 -8.56 10.03 -14.15
CA MET A 1 -8.22 9.84 -12.71
C MET A 1 -7.11 8.81 -12.60
N LYS A 2 -6.31 8.79 -11.53
CA LYS A 2 -5.24 7.80 -11.39
C LYS A 2 -5.77 6.51 -10.75
N TYR A 3 -5.29 5.38 -11.25
CA TYR A 3 -5.47 4.04 -10.71
C TYR A 3 -4.12 3.50 -10.25
N HIS A 4 -4.11 2.75 -9.15
CA HIS A 4 -2.88 2.31 -8.50
C HIS A 4 -2.85 0.78 -8.31
N GLY A 5 -1.65 0.21 -8.45
CA GLY A 5 -1.33 -1.16 -8.05
C GLY A 5 -0.04 -1.17 -7.24
N VAL A 6 0.03 -2.01 -6.22
CA VAL A 6 1.20 -2.19 -5.33
C VAL A 6 1.65 -3.64 -5.39
N TYR A 7 2.95 -3.81 -5.60
CA TYR A 7 3.65 -5.08 -5.52
C TYR A 7 4.52 -5.09 -4.26
N TYR A 8 4.23 -6.01 -3.35
CA TYR A 8 5.01 -6.25 -2.14
C TYR A 8 5.91 -7.47 -2.36
N ILE A 9 7.22 -7.29 -2.19
CA ILE A 9 8.24 -8.30 -2.45
C ILE A 9 8.91 -8.64 -1.11
N PRO A 10 8.52 -9.75 -0.46
CA PRO A 10 9.05 -10.13 0.84
C PRO A 10 10.55 -10.38 0.80
N ASN A 11 11.27 -9.92 1.82
CA ASN A 11 12.66 -10.27 2.06
C ASN A 11 12.74 -11.23 3.25
N GLN A 12 12.80 -12.53 2.95
CA GLN A 12 12.75 -13.60 3.95
C GLN A 12 13.86 -13.50 5.02
N GLY A 13 15.04 -12.98 4.66
CA GLY A 13 16.15 -12.79 5.60
C GLY A 13 16.11 -11.47 6.38
N ALA A 14 15.18 -10.59 6.04
CA ALA A 14 15.09 -9.20 6.50
C ALA A 14 16.42 -8.41 6.41
N GLN A 15 17.33 -8.85 5.53
CA GLN A 15 18.65 -8.25 5.35
C GLN A 15 18.57 -7.02 4.45
N LEU A 16 19.06 -5.89 4.93
CA LEU A 16 19.04 -4.64 4.17
C LEU A 16 19.71 -4.76 2.80
N SER A 17 20.88 -5.41 2.73
CA SER A 17 21.61 -5.62 1.46
C SER A 17 20.77 -6.33 0.40
N ALA A 18 20.07 -7.40 0.77
CA ALA A 18 19.23 -8.15 -0.16
C ALA A 18 18.08 -7.30 -0.74
N SER A 19 17.45 -6.46 0.09
CA SER A 19 16.41 -5.53 -0.41
C SER A 19 16.98 -4.44 -1.29
N LEU A 20 18.16 -3.92 -0.96
CA LEU A 20 18.84 -2.95 -1.82
C LEU A 20 19.23 -3.56 -3.18
N ASP A 21 19.59 -4.84 -3.21
CA ASP A 21 19.90 -5.53 -4.46
C ASP A 21 18.63 -5.78 -5.28
N TYR A 22 17.49 -6.10 -4.67
CA TYR A 22 16.19 -6.10 -5.35
C TYR A 22 15.84 -4.72 -5.91
N VAL A 23 16.01 -3.64 -5.15
CA VAL A 23 15.78 -2.28 -5.64
C VAL A 23 16.68 -1.97 -6.84
N LYS A 24 17.97 -2.33 -6.79
CA LYS A 24 18.88 -2.13 -7.93
C LYS A 24 18.44 -2.91 -9.16
N ALA A 25 18.05 -4.17 -8.99
CA ALA A 25 17.57 -5.02 -10.09
C ALA A 25 16.29 -4.45 -10.71
N ILE A 26 15.33 -4.00 -9.90
CA ILE A 26 14.08 -3.38 -10.37
C ILE A 26 14.37 -2.10 -11.13
N VAL A 27 15.24 -1.23 -10.61
CA VAL A 27 15.66 0.00 -11.30
C VAL A 27 16.32 -0.32 -12.64
N ALA A 28 17.22 -1.30 -12.68
CA ALA A 28 17.85 -1.73 -13.91
C ALA A 28 16.82 -2.28 -14.92
N GLY A 29 15.81 -3.03 -14.46
CA GLY A 29 14.70 -3.51 -15.29
C GLY A 29 13.83 -2.39 -15.86
N ILE A 30 13.60 -1.32 -15.09
CA ILE A 30 12.90 -0.12 -15.57
C ILE A 30 13.75 0.59 -16.64
N GLU A 31 15.03 0.84 -16.36
CA GLU A 31 15.94 1.56 -17.26
C GLU A 31 16.18 0.80 -18.58
N SER A 32 16.21 -0.54 -18.55
CA SER A 32 16.38 -1.37 -19.75
C SER A 32 15.10 -1.51 -20.57
N SER A 33 13.95 -1.65 -19.92
CA SER A 33 12.66 -1.87 -20.60
C SER A 33 12.04 -0.58 -21.12
N PHE A 34 12.35 0.55 -20.47
CA PHE A 34 11.80 1.85 -20.80
C PHE A 34 12.93 2.88 -20.95
N PRO A 35 13.61 2.93 -22.11
CA PRO A 35 14.74 3.83 -22.33
C PRO A 35 14.41 5.33 -22.21
N ARG A 36 13.11 5.68 -22.29
CA ARG A 36 12.59 7.04 -22.08
C ARG A 36 12.06 7.27 -20.67
N ALA A 37 12.33 6.37 -19.72
CA ALA A 37 11.88 6.55 -18.36
C ALA A 37 12.71 7.63 -17.64
N ASP A 38 12.04 8.69 -17.22
CA ASP A 38 12.68 9.81 -16.53
C ASP A 38 12.63 9.61 -15.01
N LYS A 39 13.73 9.94 -14.33
CA LYS A 39 13.78 9.99 -12.87
C LYS A 39 13.02 11.23 -12.41
N ALA A 40 11.82 11.05 -11.88
CA ALA A 40 10.90 12.14 -11.53
C ALA A 40 11.09 12.66 -10.09
N GLY A 41 11.84 11.96 -9.24
CA GLY A 41 12.16 12.42 -7.88
C GLY A 41 12.21 11.30 -6.86
N THR A 42 11.98 11.66 -5.60
CA THR A 42 11.94 10.73 -4.47
C THR A 42 10.57 10.72 -3.80
N TRP A 43 10.29 9.65 -3.06
CA TRP A 43 9.08 9.54 -2.26
C TRP A 43 9.38 8.86 -0.92
N ALA A 44 8.51 9.14 0.05
CA ALA A 44 8.55 8.57 1.38
C ALA A 44 7.20 7.95 1.78
N LEU A 45 7.29 6.99 2.70
CA LEU A 45 6.16 6.32 3.34
C LEU A 45 6.48 6.11 4.82
N THR A 46 5.49 6.32 5.67
CA THR A 46 5.54 5.91 7.08
C THR A 46 4.26 5.14 7.40
N HIS A 47 4.41 3.94 7.94
CA HIS A 47 3.30 3.09 8.34
C HIS A 47 3.54 2.58 9.76
N ARG A 48 2.56 2.80 10.64
CA ARG A 48 2.53 2.25 11.99
C ARG A 48 1.29 1.42 12.12
N MET A 49 1.44 0.18 12.54
CA MET A 49 0.32 -0.69 12.80
C MET A 49 0.23 -0.89 14.30
N LEU A 50 -0.98 -0.73 14.83
CA LEU A 50 -1.41 -1.07 16.18
C LEU A 50 -2.37 -2.27 16.08
N ARG A 51 -2.26 -3.21 17.02
CA ARG A 51 -3.18 -4.33 17.17
C ARG A 51 -3.95 -4.12 18.45
N ASP A 52 -5.24 -4.41 18.44
CA ASP A 52 -6.03 -4.33 19.65
C ASP A 52 -5.58 -5.37 20.69
N ASN A 53 -5.86 -5.07 21.96
CA ASN A 53 -5.71 -6.04 23.03
C ASN A 53 -7.02 -6.80 23.22
N PRO A 54 -6.97 -8.13 23.40
CA PRO A 54 -8.17 -8.89 23.68
C PRO A 54 -8.79 -8.40 25.00
N PRO A 55 -10.12 -8.40 25.12
CA PRO A 55 -10.78 -8.12 26.39
C PRO A 55 -10.34 -9.13 27.44
N TYR A 56 -10.33 -8.72 28.70
CA TYR A 56 -10.03 -9.62 29.80
C TYR A 56 -10.99 -10.81 29.79
N SER A 57 -10.44 -12.02 29.84
CA SER A 57 -11.17 -13.28 29.94
C SER A 57 -10.42 -14.17 30.93
N GLU A 58 -11.16 -14.79 31.85
CA GLU A 58 -10.60 -15.75 32.82
C GLU A 58 -10.09 -17.04 32.15
N THR A 59 -10.58 -17.32 30.93
CA THR A 59 -10.11 -18.42 30.09
C THR A 59 -9.35 -17.86 28.89
N THR A 60 -8.19 -18.44 28.58
CA THR A 60 -7.43 -18.08 27.37
C THR A 60 -8.31 -18.30 26.14
N GLN A 61 -8.70 -17.23 25.44
CA GLN A 61 -9.34 -17.35 24.13
C GLN A 61 -8.26 -17.53 23.06
N PRO A 62 -8.08 -18.73 22.49
CA PRO A 62 -7.03 -18.97 21.50
C PRO A 62 -7.27 -18.21 20.19
N ASP A 63 -8.52 -17.87 19.87
CA ASP A 63 -8.93 -17.36 18.55
C ASP A 63 -9.63 -15.99 18.62
N TYR A 64 -9.07 -15.04 19.37
CA TYR A 64 -9.61 -13.68 19.39
C TYR A 64 -9.39 -12.98 18.02
N PRO A 65 -10.46 -12.56 17.32
CA PRO A 65 -10.32 -11.89 16.04
C PRO A 65 -9.88 -10.44 16.28
N HIS A 66 -8.60 -10.18 16.06
CA HIS A 66 -8.01 -8.86 16.28
C HIS A 66 -8.49 -7.79 15.29
N ALA A 67 -8.69 -6.59 15.82
CA ALA A 67 -8.75 -5.36 15.02
C ALA A 67 -7.35 -4.76 14.84
N TYR A 68 -7.15 -4.07 13.72
CA TYR A 68 -5.90 -3.40 13.39
C TYR A 68 -6.15 -1.92 13.13
N GLN A 69 -5.31 -1.07 13.72
CA GLN A 69 -5.30 0.35 13.45
C GLN A 69 -4.00 0.70 12.72
N HIS A 70 -4.11 1.33 11.56
CA HIS A 70 -3.00 1.72 10.71
C HIS A 70 -2.91 3.24 10.70
N LEU A 71 -1.73 3.77 11.05
CA LEU A 71 -1.36 5.14 10.79
C LEU A 71 -0.47 5.15 9.54
N LEU A 72 -0.96 5.72 8.45
CA LEU A 72 -0.30 5.71 7.16
C LEU A 72 -0.05 7.13 6.65
N HIS A 73 1.18 7.40 6.24
CA HIS A 73 1.53 8.51 5.36
C HIS A 73 2.19 7.97 4.10
N VAL A 74 1.73 8.43 2.94
CA VAL A 74 2.37 8.17 1.66
C VAL A 74 2.45 9.50 0.91
N SER A 75 3.67 10.01 0.76
CA SER A 75 3.92 11.33 0.13
C SER A 75 3.37 11.48 -1.29
N THR A 76 3.17 10.37 -2.01
CA THR A 76 2.63 10.35 -3.38
C THR A 76 1.12 10.45 -3.44
N VAL A 77 0.43 10.11 -2.34
CA VAL A 77 -1.03 10.24 -2.21
C VAL A 77 -1.35 11.67 -1.78
N THR A 78 -0.73 12.12 -0.68
CA THR A 78 -0.85 13.48 -0.17
C THR A 78 0.42 13.85 0.61
N PRO A 79 1.05 15.00 0.33
CA PRO A 79 2.28 15.38 0.99
C PRO A 79 2.08 15.80 2.45
N ASP A 80 0.90 16.32 2.81
CA ASP A 80 0.62 17.05 4.06
C ASP A 80 -0.38 16.35 5.00
N ARG A 81 -0.91 15.18 4.61
CA ARG A 81 -1.89 14.42 5.39
C ARG A 81 -1.42 13.01 5.72
N ALA A 82 -1.72 12.58 6.93
CA ALA A 82 -1.65 11.19 7.33
C ALA A 82 -3.07 10.65 7.54
N TYR A 83 -3.21 9.33 7.49
CA TYR A 83 -4.46 8.61 7.58
C TYR A 83 -4.44 7.66 8.76
N ASN A 84 -5.56 7.56 9.45
CA ASN A 84 -5.86 6.58 10.47
C ASN A 84 -6.93 5.65 9.92
N LEU A 85 -6.57 4.40 9.63
CA LEU A 85 -7.49 3.36 9.17
C LEU A 85 -7.66 2.34 10.28
N ILE A 86 -8.89 2.13 10.74
CA ILE A 86 -9.24 1.07 11.69
C ILE A 86 -9.97 -0.02 10.90
N GLN A 87 -9.39 -1.21 10.90
CA GLN A 87 -9.94 -2.41 10.29
C GLN A 87 -10.42 -3.35 11.39
N HIS A 88 -11.74 -3.53 11.47
CA HIS A 88 -12.34 -4.54 12.33
C HIS A 88 -12.41 -5.89 11.62
N PRO A 89 -12.29 -7.01 12.36
CA PRO A 89 -12.55 -8.31 11.79
C PRO A 89 -13.99 -8.38 11.25
N PRO A 90 -14.25 -9.23 10.25
CA PRO A 90 -15.60 -9.40 9.74
C PRO A 90 -16.54 -9.90 10.86
N LYS A 91 -17.72 -9.30 10.99
CA LYS A 91 -18.71 -9.68 12.00
C LYS A 91 -19.55 -10.87 11.50
N ALA A 92 -19.82 -11.82 12.39
CA ALA A 92 -20.93 -12.75 12.19
C ALA A 92 -22.24 -11.95 12.26
N GLY A 93 -23.07 -12.05 11.22
CA GLY A 93 -24.41 -11.49 11.19
C GLY A 93 -25.32 -12.18 12.20
N GLN A 94 -26.43 -11.52 12.57
CA GLN A 94 -27.42 -12.05 13.52
C GLN A 94 -28.05 -13.38 13.05
N ASP A 95 -28.06 -13.64 11.74
CA ASP A 95 -28.62 -14.86 11.14
C ASP A 95 -27.57 -15.97 10.94
N GLY A 96 -26.36 -15.81 11.48
CA GLY A 96 -25.25 -16.74 11.28
C GLY A 96 -24.50 -16.57 9.95
N SER A 97 -24.91 -15.65 9.07
CA SER A 97 -24.15 -15.30 7.87
C SER A 97 -22.90 -14.49 8.26
N VAL A 98 -21.71 -15.01 7.98
CA VAL A 98 -20.47 -14.24 8.17
C VAL A 98 -20.37 -13.19 7.07
N SER A 99 -20.40 -11.90 7.42
CA SER A 99 -20.01 -10.85 6.47
C SER A 99 -18.56 -11.12 6.07
N THR A 100 -18.25 -11.22 4.79
CA THR A 100 -16.87 -11.47 4.33
C THR A 100 -16.04 -10.18 4.27
N THR A 101 -16.70 -9.02 4.26
CA THR A 101 -16.05 -7.71 4.22
C THR A 101 -15.75 -7.19 5.63
N PRO A 102 -14.50 -6.78 5.91
CA PRO A 102 -14.15 -6.13 7.17
C PRO A 102 -14.80 -4.74 7.26
N GLN A 103 -15.19 -4.33 8.47
CA GLN A 103 -15.66 -2.96 8.70
C GLN A 103 -14.44 -2.04 8.79
N ILE A 104 -14.36 -1.06 7.90
CA ILE A 104 -13.23 -0.13 7.78
C ILE A 104 -13.72 1.29 8.10
N ALA A 105 -13.01 1.97 9.00
CA ALA A 105 -13.18 3.39 9.26
C ALA A 105 -11.87 4.12 8.92
N ILE A 106 -11.95 5.21 8.15
CA ILE A 106 -10.80 6.03 7.76
C ILE A 106 -11.03 7.46 8.22
N ALA A 107 -10.00 8.05 8.81
CA ALA A 107 -9.94 9.47 9.11
C ALA A 107 -8.58 10.02 8.65
N SER A 108 -8.55 11.27 8.17
CA SER A 108 -7.32 11.97 7.84
C SER A 108 -7.02 13.06 8.85
N PHE A 109 -5.74 13.38 9.04
CA PHE A 109 -5.27 14.44 9.92
C PHE A 109 -3.96 15.03 9.38
N PRO A 110 -3.56 16.26 9.79
CA PRO A 110 -2.33 16.87 9.32
C PRO A 110 -1.11 16.01 9.63
N MET A 111 -0.21 15.82 8.66
CA MET A 111 0.96 14.95 8.83
C MET A 111 1.83 15.37 10.03
N ALA A 112 1.95 16.68 10.28
CA ALA A 112 2.69 17.21 11.43
C ALA A 112 2.21 16.67 12.79
N GLN A 113 0.96 16.18 12.87
CA GLN A 113 0.38 15.60 14.08
C GLN A 113 0.57 14.07 14.17
N GLY A 114 1.13 13.40 13.16
CA GLY A 114 1.22 11.94 13.11
C GLY A 114 2.06 11.31 14.21
N ASP A 115 3.17 11.95 14.59
CA ASP A 115 4.00 11.47 15.70
C ASP A 115 3.34 11.70 17.05
N ALA A 116 2.69 12.85 17.24
CA ALA A 116 1.93 13.14 18.46
C ALA A 116 0.75 12.17 18.63
N HIS A 117 -0.01 11.91 17.56
CA HIS A 117 -1.12 10.97 17.57
C HIS A 117 -0.66 9.53 17.86
N ALA A 118 0.41 9.06 17.21
CA ALA A 118 0.96 7.73 17.49
C ALA A 118 1.45 7.60 18.94
N THR A 119 2.11 8.64 19.46
CA THR A 119 2.57 8.69 20.85
C THR A 119 1.42 8.70 21.84
N PHE A 120 0.35 9.42 21.52
CA PHE A 120 -0.89 9.42 22.29
C PHE A 120 -1.50 8.01 22.36
N LEU A 121 -1.66 7.32 21.23
CA LEU A 121 -2.19 5.96 21.23
C LEU A 121 -1.33 4.99 22.04
N ALA A 122 0.00 5.05 21.88
CA ALA A 122 0.92 4.17 22.57
C ALA A 122 0.97 4.42 24.09
N ASN A 123 0.91 5.68 24.54
CA ASN A 123 1.12 6.04 25.95
C ASN A 123 -0.18 6.22 26.74
N GLN A 124 -1.24 6.69 26.10
CA GLN A 124 -2.53 6.98 26.75
C GLN A 124 -3.58 5.90 26.53
N MET A 125 -3.44 5.08 25.47
CA MET A 125 -4.34 3.97 25.17
C MET A 125 -3.66 2.58 25.15
N PRO A 126 -2.66 2.29 26.02
CA PRO A 126 -1.92 1.03 25.96
C PRO A 126 -2.78 -0.20 26.29
N LEU A 127 -3.90 0.00 27.00
CA LEU A 127 -4.86 -1.05 27.30
C LEU A 127 -5.72 -1.43 26.09
N LEU A 128 -5.87 -0.53 25.12
CA LEU A 128 -6.63 -0.80 23.89
C LEU A 128 -5.72 -1.26 22.76
N TRP A 129 -4.53 -0.67 22.65
CA TRP A 129 -3.66 -0.84 21.49
C TRP A 129 -2.25 -1.22 21.90
N THR A 130 -1.75 -2.30 21.33
CA THR A 130 -0.33 -2.67 21.35
C THR A 130 0.31 -2.26 20.02
N PRO A 131 1.50 -1.63 19.99
CA PRO A 131 2.20 -1.30 18.74
C PRO A 131 3.10 -2.45 18.25
N PRO A 132 2.66 -3.33 17.31
CA PRO A 132 3.48 -4.42 16.80
C PRO A 132 4.57 -4.00 15.82
N ARG A 133 4.35 -2.96 14.99
CA ARG A 133 5.20 -2.75 13.81
C ARG A 133 5.22 -1.31 13.33
N MET A 134 6.41 -0.85 12.92
CA MET A 134 6.61 0.39 12.19
C MET A 134 7.44 0.11 10.95
N LEU A 135 6.95 0.58 9.80
CA LEU A 135 7.58 0.49 8.50
C LEU A 135 7.81 1.87 7.90
N ASP A 136 8.93 2.06 7.23
CA ASP A 136 9.23 3.29 6.53
C ASP A 136 9.94 3.08 5.19
N VAL A 137 9.61 3.93 4.21
CA VAL A 137 10.41 4.19 3.01
C VAL A 137 10.96 5.60 3.18
N VAL A 138 12.28 5.74 3.30
CA VAL A 138 12.91 7.06 3.54
C VAL A 138 13.31 7.74 2.23
N ASN A 139 13.80 6.95 1.26
CA ASN A 139 14.36 7.47 0.01
C ASN A 139 13.91 6.60 -1.17
N GLY A 140 12.59 6.48 -1.34
CA GLY A 140 12.01 5.81 -2.49
C GLY A 140 12.32 6.57 -3.77
N LYS A 141 12.41 5.86 -4.89
CA LYS A 141 12.70 6.42 -6.22
C LYS A 141 11.42 6.47 -7.05
N THR A 142 11.25 7.56 -7.79
CA THR A 142 10.12 7.74 -8.71
C THR A 142 10.61 7.78 -10.15
N PHE A 143 9.93 7.04 -11.02
CA PHE A 143 10.17 7.02 -12.47
C PHE A 143 8.87 7.36 -13.20
N GLN A 144 8.98 8.15 -14.26
CA GLN A 144 7.90 8.40 -15.23
C GLN A 144 8.23 7.60 -16.49
N ALA A 145 7.34 6.70 -16.94
CA ALA A 145 7.52 5.93 -18.15
C ALA A 145 6.22 5.96 -18.98
N GLY A 146 6.16 6.84 -19.99
CA GLY A 146 4.92 7.08 -20.73
C GLY A 146 3.83 7.62 -19.79
N ASP A 147 2.68 6.94 -19.73
CA ASP A 147 1.56 7.30 -18.84
C ASP A 147 1.68 6.72 -17.43
N PHE A 148 2.75 5.97 -17.17
CA PHE A 148 2.96 5.30 -15.88
C PHE A 148 3.88 6.10 -14.97
N LEU A 149 3.49 6.15 -13.69
CA LEU A 149 4.34 6.55 -12.58
C LEU A 149 4.71 5.31 -11.78
N ILE A 150 6.01 5.07 -11.62
CA ILE A 150 6.55 3.90 -10.92
C ILE A 150 7.31 4.37 -9.68
N TYR A 151 6.89 3.90 -8.51
CA TYR A 151 7.47 4.21 -7.21
C TYR A 151 8.15 2.96 -6.67
N VAL A 152 9.46 2.99 -6.52
CA VAL A 152 10.26 1.87 -5.98
C VAL A 152 10.80 2.25 -4.61
N GLY A 153 10.58 1.43 -3.59
CA GLY A 153 10.99 1.73 -2.22
C GLY A 153 11.44 0.48 -1.46
N GLU A 154 12.55 0.59 -0.74
CA GLU A 154 12.94 -0.39 0.27
C GLU A 154 12.19 -0.09 1.57
N LEU A 155 11.51 -1.10 2.14
CA LEU A 155 10.80 -0.98 3.40
C LEU A 155 11.73 -1.31 4.55
N ARG A 156 11.98 -0.34 5.41
CA ARG A 156 12.69 -0.52 6.68
C ARG A 156 11.71 -0.83 7.79
N SER A 157 12.09 -1.73 8.68
CA SER A 157 11.43 -1.94 9.95
C SER A 157 12.17 -1.17 11.04
N ARG A 158 11.45 -0.34 11.78
CA ARG A 158 11.98 0.36 12.96
C ARG A 158 11.40 -0.25 14.22
N ARG A 159 12.30 -0.65 15.13
CA ARG A 159 11.92 -0.89 16.54
C ARG A 159 12.08 0.42 17.30
N GLN A 160 11.09 0.78 18.10
CA GLN A 160 11.03 2.05 18.84
C GLN A 160 12.24 2.28 19.78
N ALA A 161 13.04 1.24 20.09
CA ALA A 161 14.11 1.27 21.07
C ALA A 161 15.55 1.14 20.51
N GLN A 162 15.77 0.94 19.20
CA GLN A 162 17.13 0.76 18.65
C GLN A 162 17.33 1.50 17.34
N THR A 163 18.28 2.44 17.34
CA THR A 163 18.59 3.35 16.23
C THR A 163 19.63 2.81 15.24
N SER A 164 20.34 1.71 15.55
CA SER A 164 21.50 1.27 14.76
C SER A 164 21.26 0.04 13.86
N ASN A 165 20.19 -0.73 14.09
CA ASN A 165 19.94 -1.97 13.35
C ASN A 165 18.58 -1.91 12.64
N HIS A 166 18.56 -1.36 11.43
CA HIS A 166 17.40 -1.45 10.56
C HIS A 166 17.37 -2.81 9.87
N THR A 167 16.25 -3.52 9.97
CA THR A 167 15.97 -4.69 9.11
C THR A 167 15.11 -4.25 7.95
N SER A 168 15.27 -4.89 6.80
CA SER A 168 14.46 -4.60 5.61
C SER A 168 13.53 -5.77 5.32
N PRO A 169 12.28 -5.77 5.82
CA PRO A 169 11.35 -6.87 5.59
C PRO A 169 10.91 -7.04 4.13
N ALA A 170 11.01 -6.02 3.27
CA ALA A 170 10.52 -6.11 1.90
C ALA A 170 10.98 -4.94 1.00
N VAL A 171 10.70 -5.09 -0.29
CA VAL A 171 10.68 -4.01 -1.27
C VAL A 171 9.24 -3.81 -1.74
N VAL A 172 8.83 -2.56 -1.96
CA VAL A 172 7.54 -2.21 -2.56
C VAL A 172 7.73 -1.51 -3.89
N VAL A 173 6.88 -1.86 -4.84
CA VAL A 173 6.75 -1.18 -6.13
C VAL A 173 5.30 -0.75 -6.29
N CYS A 174 5.03 0.55 -6.37
CA CYS A 174 3.71 1.04 -6.74
C CYS A 174 3.74 1.55 -8.17
N VAL A 175 2.78 1.10 -8.98
CA VAL A 175 2.57 1.59 -10.34
C VAL A 175 1.25 2.35 -10.35
N SER A 176 1.26 3.53 -10.96
CA SER A 176 0.07 4.34 -11.18
C SER A 176 -0.09 4.66 -12.65
N THR A 177 -1.32 4.60 -13.15
CA THR A 177 -1.70 4.95 -14.52
C THR A 177 -3.04 5.67 -14.56
N HIS A 178 -3.44 6.20 -15.70
CA HIS A 178 -4.77 6.78 -15.89
C HIS A 178 -5.84 5.68 -16.03
N ALA A 179 -6.93 5.79 -15.27
CA ALA A 179 -8.13 4.99 -15.45
C ALA A 179 -8.94 5.54 -16.64
N GLY A 180 -9.43 4.66 -17.52
CA GLY A 180 -10.25 5.02 -18.69
C GLY A 180 -9.63 4.75 -20.06
N GLY A 181 -8.39 4.23 -20.12
CA GLY A 181 -7.68 4.01 -21.38
C GLY A 181 -7.04 5.30 -21.93
N PRO A 182 -6.13 5.20 -22.93
CA PRO A 182 -5.65 6.38 -23.63
C PRO A 182 -6.83 7.04 -24.34
N ASP A 183 -7.01 8.35 -24.14
CA ASP A 183 -7.92 9.15 -24.95
C ASP A 183 -7.43 9.06 -26.40
N ASN A 184 -8.01 8.17 -27.19
CA ASN A 184 -7.71 8.07 -28.61
C ASN A 184 -8.20 9.37 -29.28
N ASP A 185 -7.30 10.34 -29.41
CA ASP A 185 -7.49 11.59 -30.18
C ASP A 185 -7.77 11.31 -31.68
N ASP A 186 -7.65 10.05 -32.11
CA ASP A 186 -7.84 9.57 -33.48
C ASP A 186 -9.31 9.25 -33.81
N GLY A 187 -10.26 10.08 -33.36
CA GLY A 187 -11.65 10.17 -33.84
C GLY A 187 -12.50 8.88 -33.86
N THR A 188 -11.95 7.77 -33.41
CA THR A 188 -12.52 6.43 -33.41
C THR A 188 -12.66 6.06 -31.95
N SER A 189 -13.54 6.80 -31.28
CA SER A 189 -14.03 6.45 -29.97
C SER A 189 -14.51 5.01 -30.04
N SER A 190 -13.85 4.10 -29.32
CA SER A 190 -14.52 2.90 -28.83
C SER A 190 -15.88 3.36 -28.34
N PRO A 191 -16.99 2.72 -28.79
CA PRO A 191 -18.31 3.18 -28.39
C PRO A 191 -18.29 3.27 -26.87
N PRO A 192 -18.70 4.42 -26.29
CA PRO A 192 -18.87 4.48 -24.85
C PRO A 192 -19.73 3.28 -24.49
N THR A 193 -19.28 2.49 -23.51
CA THR A 193 -20.23 1.64 -22.80
C THR A 193 -21.40 2.56 -22.44
N ASP A 194 -22.63 2.14 -22.72
CA ASP A 194 -23.84 2.98 -22.77
C ASP A 194 -24.08 3.79 -21.47
N ASP A 195 -23.32 3.50 -20.40
CA ASP A 195 -23.38 4.10 -19.07
C ASP A 195 -22.19 5.00 -18.68
N GLY A 196 -21.18 5.22 -19.55
CA GLY A 196 -20.01 6.06 -19.22
C GLY A 196 -19.12 5.50 -18.10
N ALA A 197 -19.12 4.18 -17.92
CA ALA A 197 -18.35 3.50 -16.89
C ALA A 197 -16.84 3.50 -17.19
N ILE A 198 -16.02 3.87 -16.20
CA ILE A 198 -14.56 3.86 -16.31
C ILE A 198 -14.06 2.41 -16.43
N ASP A 199 -13.27 2.12 -17.47
CA ASP A 199 -12.62 0.83 -17.63
C ASP A 199 -11.40 0.69 -16.70
N PHE A 200 -11.61 0.00 -15.58
CA PHE A 200 -10.56 -0.36 -14.63
C PHE A 200 -9.82 -1.64 -15.02
N GLU A 201 -10.43 -2.49 -15.83
CA GLU A 201 -9.82 -3.76 -16.25
C GLU A 201 -8.62 -3.48 -17.15
N TYR A 202 -8.75 -2.52 -18.07
CA TYR A 202 -7.63 -2.02 -18.86
C TYR A 202 -6.50 -1.52 -17.96
N ALA A 203 -6.79 -0.62 -17.00
CA ALA A 203 -5.76 -0.06 -16.12
C ALA A 203 -5.05 -1.15 -15.29
N GLN A 204 -5.78 -2.13 -14.77
CA GLN A 204 -5.20 -3.28 -14.06
C GLN A 204 -4.32 -4.14 -14.96
N ALA A 205 -4.79 -4.47 -16.17
CA ALA A 205 -4.05 -5.27 -17.14
C ALA A 205 -2.76 -4.56 -17.56
N SER A 206 -2.83 -3.26 -17.84
CA SER A 206 -1.68 -2.42 -18.18
C SER A 206 -0.64 -2.35 -17.05
N ILE A 207 -1.08 -2.21 -15.79
CA ILE A 207 -0.17 -2.26 -14.64
C ILE A 207 0.53 -3.63 -14.53
N ARG A 208 -0.22 -4.73 -14.70
CA ARG A 208 0.32 -6.10 -14.66
C ARG A 208 1.32 -6.34 -15.79
N GLU A 209 1.01 -5.90 -17.00
CA GLU A 209 1.89 -6.00 -18.15
C GLU A 209 3.20 -5.23 -17.94
N LEU A 210 3.11 -3.99 -17.45
CA LEU A 210 4.29 -3.19 -17.11
C LEU A 210 5.13 -3.88 -16.04
N TRP A 211 4.51 -4.39 -14.97
CA TRP A 211 5.23 -5.11 -13.92
C TRP A 211 5.89 -6.39 -14.45
N ASN A 212 5.19 -7.15 -15.28
CA ASN A 212 5.73 -8.36 -15.92
C ASN A 212 6.93 -8.05 -16.81
N THR A 213 6.90 -6.92 -17.51
CA THR A 213 8.03 -6.43 -18.31
C THR A 213 9.22 -6.08 -17.42
N ILE A 214 9.02 -5.30 -16.35
CA ILE A 214 10.10 -4.91 -15.41
C ILE A 214 10.77 -6.13 -14.78
N LYS A 215 9.99 -7.14 -14.37
CA LYS A 215 10.51 -8.29 -13.63
C LYS A 215 11.04 -9.43 -14.49
N LYS A 216 10.93 -9.36 -15.82
CA LYS A 216 11.19 -10.47 -16.75
C LYS A 216 12.51 -11.20 -16.48
N ASP A 217 13.56 -10.47 -16.16
CA ASP A 217 14.91 -10.99 -15.91
C ASP A 217 15.36 -10.85 -14.44
N ILE A 218 14.42 -10.61 -13.51
CA ILE A 218 14.69 -10.42 -12.10
C ILE A 218 14.28 -11.66 -11.30
N THR A 219 15.22 -12.22 -10.54
CA THR A 219 14.94 -13.36 -9.65
C THR A 219 14.81 -12.90 -8.20
N PHE A 220 13.62 -13.01 -7.61
CA PHE A 220 13.37 -12.67 -6.20
C PHE A 220 13.63 -13.83 -5.22
N GLY A 221 14.43 -14.82 -5.64
CA GLY A 221 14.70 -16.02 -4.84
C GLY A 221 13.43 -16.82 -4.54
N ARG A 222 13.15 -17.07 -3.26
CA ARG A 222 11.94 -17.77 -2.78
C ARG A 222 10.80 -16.81 -2.39
N ALA A 223 10.94 -15.52 -2.67
CA ALA A 223 9.92 -14.54 -2.32
C ALA A 223 8.73 -14.63 -3.29
N GLU A 224 7.54 -14.88 -2.74
CA GLU A 224 6.29 -14.74 -3.48
C GLU A 224 5.91 -13.26 -3.52
N VAL A 225 5.88 -12.69 -4.73
CA VAL A 225 5.47 -11.29 -4.94
C VAL A 225 3.96 -11.20 -4.79
N ARG A 226 3.50 -10.34 -3.88
CA ARG A 226 2.07 -10.12 -3.63
C ARG A 226 1.61 -8.88 -4.38
N GLU A 227 0.45 -8.98 -5.00
CA GLU A 227 -0.18 -7.90 -5.75
C GLU A 227 -1.40 -7.38 -5.00
N HIS A 228 -1.50 -6.06 -4.86
CA HIS A 228 -2.66 -5.38 -4.31
C HIS A 228 -3.08 -4.28 -5.29
N MET A 229 -4.32 -4.35 -5.75
CA MET A 229 -4.90 -3.39 -6.68
C MET A 229 -5.85 -2.45 -5.94
N GLN A 230 -5.94 -1.19 -6.38
CA GLN A 230 -6.85 -0.24 -5.77
C GLN A 230 -8.32 -0.72 -5.90
N PRO A 231 -9.08 -0.78 -4.80
CA PRO A 231 -10.49 -1.17 -4.85
C PRO A 231 -11.31 -0.24 -5.74
N THR A 232 -12.19 -0.79 -6.57
CA THR A 232 -13.00 -0.03 -7.55
C THR A 232 -14.36 0.42 -7.03
N GLU A 233 -14.83 -0.13 -5.91
CA GLU A 233 -16.20 0.00 -5.38
C GLU A 233 -16.63 1.45 -5.07
N ASP A 234 -15.68 2.32 -4.73
CA ASP A 234 -15.91 3.70 -4.31
C ASP A 234 -15.47 4.74 -5.36
N PHE A 235 -15.07 4.30 -6.57
CA PHE A 235 -14.62 5.22 -7.61
C PHE A 235 -15.72 6.15 -8.10
N GLY A 236 -15.35 7.41 -8.37
CA GLY A 236 -16.26 8.44 -8.89
C GLY A 236 -17.11 9.14 -7.83
N ARG A 237 -17.04 8.72 -6.57
CA ARG A 237 -17.75 9.35 -5.45
C ARG A 237 -17.10 10.63 -4.92
N GLY A 238 -15.89 10.95 -5.38
CA GLY A 238 -15.14 12.14 -5.03
C GLY A 238 -13.63 11.87 -4.96
N GLU A 239 -12.84 12.95 -4.91
CA GLU A 239 -11.39 12.84 -4.80
C GLU A 239 -10.96 12.20 -3.46
N GLU A 240 -11.70 12.49 -2.38
CA GLU A 240 -11.43 11.94 -1.05
C GLU A 240 -11.63 10.43 -1.00
N GLN A 241 -12.72 9.91 -1.56
CA GLN A 241 -12.99 8.46 -1.63
C GLN A 241 -11.95 7.74 -2.46
N ASN A 242 -11.49 8.34 -3.57
CA ASN A 242 -10.39 7.78 -4.36
C ASN A 242 -9.10 7.70 -3.54
N ARG A 243 -8.78 8.73 -2.75
CA ARG A 243 -7.61 8.72 -1.84
C ARG A 243 -7.76 7.64 -0.76
N GLU A 244 -8.95 7.50 -0.18
CA GLU A 244 -9.23 6.45 0.80
C GLU A 244 -9.05 5.05 0.21
N ALA A 245 -9.47 4.81 -1.04
CA ALA A 245 -9.25 3.53 -1.71
C ALA A 245 -7.75 3.22 -1.87
N VAL A 246 -6.94 4.22 -2.22
CA VAL A 246 -5.47 4.07 -2.27
C VAL A 246 -4.88 3.79 -0.88
N VAL A 247 -5.40 4.45 0.16
CA VAL A 247 -5.00 4.21 1.56
C VAL A 247 -5.33 2.77 2.00
N ARG A 248 -6.53 2.27 1.68
CA ARG A 248 -6.93 0.88 1.95
C ARG A 248 -5.97 -0.12 1.30
N MET A 249 -5.69 0.06 0.01
CA MET A 249 -4.75 -0.77 -0.75
C MET A 249 -3.36 -0.80 -0.09
N TRP A 250 -2.82 0.35 0.31
CA TRP A 250 -1.53 0.41 1.01
C TRP A 250 -1.56 -0.25 2.39
N CYS A 251 -2.61 -0.02 3.18
CA CYS A 251 -2.75 -0.64 4.50
C CYS A 251 -2.84 -2.17 4.40
N GLU A 252 -3.54 -2.68 3.38
CA GLU A 252 -3.63 -4.10 3.08
C GLU A 252 -2.27 -4.66 2.67
N ALA A 253 -1.59 -4.05 1.70
CA ALA A 253 -0.28 -4.48 1.21
C ALA A 253 0.81 -4.53 2.30
N LEU A 254 0.70 -3.66 3.31
CA LEU A 254 1.66 -3.58 4.42
C LEU A 254 1.25 -4.42 5.64
N SER A 255 0.05 -4.98 5.63
CA SER A 255 -0.45 -5.84 6.70
C SER A 255 0.30 -7.18 6.70
N PRO A 256 0.64 -7.75 7.87
CA PRO A 256 1.28 -9.08 7.93
C PRO A 256 0.37 -10.22 7.46
N ARG A 257 -0.93 -9.97 7.27
CA ARG A 257 -1.93 -10.95 6.81
C ARG A 257 -2.23 -10.90 5.31
N ALA A 258 -1.65 -9.93 4.58
CA ALA A 258 -1.59 -10.01 3.13
C ALA A 258 -0.71 -11.18 2.68
#